data_AF-A0A9P0BCX3-F1
#
_entry.id   AF-A0A9P0BCX3-F1
#
_cell.length_a   1.000
_cell.length_b   1.000
_cell.length_c   1.000
_cell.angle_alpha   90.00
_cell.angle_beta   90.00
_cell.angle_gamma   90.00
#
_symmetry.space_group_name_H-M   'P 1'
#
loop_
_entity.id
_entity.type
_entity.pdbx_description
1 polymer ?
#
loop_
_entity_poly.entity_id
_entity_poly.type
_entity_poly.pdbx_seq_one_letter_code
_entity_poly.pdbx_strand_id
1 'polypeptide(L)'
;MIILDDGQLIEQVECFTFIYNKNDPAFKDKIVKENAWQTIAAVMNVSPQECEQRWTILRNRFSTELRQSKNTPSGRQATHQWPLFKAMQFLIPFPRKTKRNVQELKSTQMPTEAHKV
;
A
#
# COMPACT_ATOMS: atom_id res chain seq x y z
N MET A 1 -20.79 -1.73 11.87
CA MET A 1 -20.30 -1.95 10.50
C MET A 1 -20.83 -0.79 9.68
N ILE A 2 -20.01 0.24 9.44
CA ILE A 2 -20.42 1.32 8.53
C ILE A 2 -20.36 0.75 7.11
N ILE A 3 -21.45 0.89 6.38
CA ILE A 3 -21.50 0.58 4.95
C ILE A 3 -20.81 1.77 4.24
N LEU A 4 -19.48 1.71 4.17
CA LEU A 4 -18.70 2.66 3.37
C LEU A 4 -18.62 2.13 1.93
N ASP A 5 -18.90 2.97 0.95
CA ASP A 5 -18.73 2.60 -0.46
C ASP A 5 -17.24 2.52 -0.80
N ASP A 6 -16.74 1.28 -0.90
CA ASP A 6 -15.35 1.00 -1.16
C ASP A 6 -14.91 1.47 -2.55
N GLY A 7 -15.82 1.46 -3.54
CA GLY A 7 -15.54 1.92 -4.89
C GLY A 7 -15.25 3.41 -4.89
N GLN A 8 -16.16 4.19 -4.28
CA GLN A 8 -15.99 5.63 -4.13
C GLN A 8 -14.74 5.98 -3.32
N LEU A 9 -14.43 5.24 -2.25
CA LEU A 9 -13.18 5.46 -1.49
C LEU A 9 -11.93 5.31 -2.36
N ILE A 10 -11.91 4.29 -3.22
CA ILE A 10 -10.76 4.02 -4.09
C ILE A 10 -10.58 5.14 -5.11
N GLU A 11 -11.65 5.60 -5.75
CA GLU A 11 -11.62 6.70 -6.72
C GLU A 11 -11.10 8.00 -6.06
N GLN A 12 -11.60 8.33 -4.87
CA GLN A 12 -11.14 9.51 -4.16
C GLN A 12 -9.65 9.41 -3.79
N VAL A 13 -9.20 8.25 -3.29
CA VAL A 13 -7.79 8.04 -2.93
C VAL A 13 -6.88 8.06 -4.17
N GLU A 14 -7.36 7.59 -5.33
CA GLU A 14 -6.61 7.64 -6.59
C GLU A 14 -6.24 9.07 -6.98
N CYS A 15 -7.14 10.04 -6.75
CA CYS A 15 -6.89 11.47 -6.98
C CYS A 15 -5.76 12.04 -6.10
N PHE A 16 -5.49 11.44 -4.94
CA PHE A 16 -4.45 11.89 -4.02
C PHE A 16 -3.24 10.95 -4.05
N THR A 17 -2.39 11.12 -5.07
CA THR A 17 -1.20 10.29 -5.31
C THR A 17 -0.31 10.16 -4.09
N PHE A 18 -0.09 11.24 -3.34
CA PHE A 18 0.73 11.30 -2.14
C PHE A 18 0.20 10.47 -0.94
N ILE A 19 -1.01 9.91 -1.01
CA ILE A 19 -1.50 8.96 0.01
C ILE A 19 -0.80 7.60 -0.12
N TYR A 20 -0.45 7.19 -1.34
CA TYR A 20 0.08 5.87 -1.63
C TYR A 20 1.45 5.85 -2.33
N ASN A 21 1.77 6.91 -3.09
CA ASN A 21 3.01 7.09 -3.81
C ASN A 21 4.11 7.63 -2.88
N LYS A 22 5.13 6.82 -2.62
CA LYS A 22 6.27 7.18 -1.77
C LYS A 22 7.29 8.09 -2.45
N ASN A 23 7.25 8.17 -3.78
CA ASN A 23 8.13 9.04 -4.56
C ASN A 23 7.57 10.46 -4.64
N ASP A 24 6.35 10.67 -4.18
CA ASP A 24 5.76 12.00 -4.10
C ASP A 24 6.42 12.78 -2.95
N PRO A 25 6.93 14.00 -3.19
CA PRO A 25 7.54 14.81 -2.15
C PRO A 25 6.56 15.12 -1.01
N ALA A 26 5.26 15.26 -1.31
CA ALA A 26 4.22 15.52 -0.32
C ALA A 26 3.87 14.28 0.53
N PHE A 27 4.40 13.09 0.19
CA PHE A 27 4.19 11.86 0.97
C PHE A 27 4.71 11.96 2.42
N LYS A 28 5.76 12.78 2.65
CA LYS A 28 6.34 13.00 3.98
C LYS A 28 5.58 14.04 4.79
N ASP A 29 4.73 14.85 4.14
CA ASP A 29 4.01 15.94 4.77
C ASP A 29 2.75 15.41 5.47
N LYS A 30 2.85 15.26 6.78
CA LYS A 30 1.75 14.76 7.61
C LYS A 30 0.50 15.63 7.48
N ILE A 31 0.67 16.95 7.38
CA ILE A 31 -0.42 17.92 7.25
C ILE A 31 -1.17 17.73 5.93
N VAL A 32 -0.45 17.55 4.82
CA VAL A 32 -1.07 17.34 3.50
C VAL A 32 -1.85 16.02 3.49
N LYS A 33 -1.29 14.96 4.10
CA LYS A 33 -1.99 13.68 4.25
C LYS A 33 -3.26 13.82 5.08
N GLU A 34 -3.20 14.53 6.21
CA GLU A 34 -4.36 14.75 7.08
C GLU A 34 -5.46 15.54 6.37
N ASN A 35 -5.11 16.61 5.67
CA ASN A 35 -6.04 17.40 4.88
C ASN A 35 -6.72 16.56 3.79
N ALA A 36 -5.97 15.72 3.08
CA ALA A 36 -6.56 14.84 2.07
C ALA A 36 -7.57 13.85 2.68
N TRP A 37 -7.24 13.23 3.82
CA TRP A 37 -8.18 12.37 4.53
C TRP A 37 -9.41 13.13 5.01
N GLN A 38 -9.27 14.39 5.45
CA GLN A 38 -10.42 15.24 5.78
C GLN A 38 -11.29 15.53 4.57
N THR A 39 -10.70 15.83 3.41
CA THR A 39 -11.46 16.06 2.17
C THR A 39 -12.21 14.80 1.74
N ILE A 40 -11.55 13.64 1.72
CA ILE A 40 -12.18 12.36 1.38
C ILE A 40 -13.33 12.06 2.34
N ALA A 41 -13.09 12.23 3.65
CA ALA A 41 -14.07 12.00 4.69
C ALA A 41 -15.31 12.90 4.57
N ALA A 42 -15.10 14.17 4.21
CA ALA A 42 -16.19 15.11 3.95
C ALA A 42 -17.05 14.69 2.75
N VAL A 43 -16.42 14.21 1.67
CA VAL A 43 -17.14 13.69 0.48
C VAL A 43 -17.91 12.41 0.81
N MET A 44 -17.32 11.54 1.63
CA MET A 44 -17.92 10.26 2.03
C MET A 44 -18.88 10.39 3.22
N ASN A 45 -18.99 11.58 3.81
CA ASN A 45 -19.80 11.88 4.99
C ASN A 45 -19.51 10.97 6.20
N VAL A 46 -18.23 10.67 6.44
CA VAL A 46 -17.73 9.84 7.57
C VAL A 46 -16.53 10.50 8.24
N SER A 47 -15.93 9.90 9.27
CA SER A 47 -14.70 10.43 9.84
C SER A 47 -13.45 10.08 8.99
N PRO A 48 -12.41 10.93 9.02
CA PRO A 48 -11.12 10.65 8.37
C PRO A 48 -10.48 9.35 8.85
N GLN A 49 -10.66 9.02 10.14
CA GLN A 49 -10.14 7.81 10.75
C GLN A 49 -10.80 6.55 10.17
N GLU A 50 -12.11 6.60 9.93
CA GLU A 50 -12.85 5.48 9.32
C GLU A 50 -12.45 5.27 7.87
N CYS A 51 -12.27 6.35 7.09
CA CYS A 51 -11.71 6.27 5.74
C CYS A 51 -10.32 5.62 5.74
N GLU A 52 -9.41 6.05 6.62
CA GLU A 52 -8.04 5.53 6.70
C GLU A 52 -8.03 4.04 7.11
N GLN A 53 -8.87 3.65 8.08
CA GLN A 53 -9.02 2.26 8.49
C GLN A 53 -9.56 1.40 7.34
N ARG A 54 -10.61 1.87 6.66
CA ARG A 54 -11.21 1.13 5.55
C ARG A 54 -10.24 0.97 4.39
N TRP A 55 -9.55 2.03 4.01
CA TRP A 55 -8.49 2.00 3.00
C TRP A 55 -7.37 1.02 3.36
N THR A 56 -6.99 0.95 4.63
CA THR A 56 -5.97 0.00 5.10
C THR A 56 -6.41 -1.45 4.89
N ILE A 57 -7.68 -1.77 5.19
CA ILE A 57 -8.25 -3.10 4.95
C ILE A 57 -8.27 -3.42 3.46
N LEU A 58 -8.75 -2.50 2.62
CA LEU A 58 -8.78 -2.66 1.16
C LEU A 58 -7.39 -2.92 0.59
N ARG A 59 -6.40 -2.12 0.98
CA ARG A 59 -5.01 -2.27 0.52
C ARG A 59 -4.36 -3.57 0.98
N ASN A 60 -4.69 -4.04 2.18
CA ASN A 60 -4.23 -5.34 2.68
C ASN A 60 -4.81 -6.47 1.83
N ARG A 61 -6.12 -6.44 1.54
CA ARG A 61 -6.78 -7.38 0.64
C ARG A 61 -6.14 -7.35 -0.75
N PHE A 62 -5.94 -6.16 -1.33
CA PHE A 62 -5.25 -6.00 -2.61
C PHE A 62 -3.85 -6.65 -2.63
N SER A 63 -3.09 -6.50 -1.55
CA SER A 63 -1.75 -7.10 -1.45
C SER A 63 -1.79 -8.64 -1.45
N THR A 64 -2.80 -9.22 -0.80
CA THR A 64 -3.04 -10.67 -0.79
C THR A 64 -3.48 -11.15 -2.18
N GLU A 65 -4.42 -10.45 -2.82
CA GLU A 65 -4.89 -10.75 -4.18
C GLU A 65 -3.75 -10.66 -5.20
N LEU A 66 -2.89 -9.62 -5.12
CA LEU A 66 -1.75 -9.44 -6.01
C LEU A 66 -0.68 -10.53 -5.84
N ARG A 67 -0.57 -11.12 -4.64
CA ARG A 67 0.31 -12.29 -4.39
C ARG A 67 -0.28 -13.57 -4.98
N GLN A 68 -1.59 -13.77 -4.79
CA GLN A 68 -2.30 -14.93 -5.34
C GLN A 68 -2.29 -14.92 -6.87
N SER A 69 -2.46 -13.75 -7.50
CA SER A 69 -2.43 -13.64 -8.97
C SER A 69 -1.06 -13.98 -9.56
N LYS A 70 0.03 -13.67 -8.84
CA LYS A 70 1.41 -14.02 -9.27
C LYS A 70 1.77 -15.49 -9.04
N ASN A 71 1.18 -16.13 -8.04
CA ASN A 71 1.50 -17.51 -7.66
C ASN A 71 0.57 -18.55 -8.31
N THR A 72 -0.44 -18.14 -9.09
CA THR A 72 -1.33 -19.07 -9.78
C THR A 72 -0.69 -19.50 -11.11
N PRO A 73 -0.42 -20.81 -11.33
CA PRO A 73 0.09 -21.31 -12.60
C PRO A 73 -0.91 -21.07 -13.74
N SER A 74 -0.43 -20.83 -14.97
CA SER A 74 -1.19 -20.41 -16.18
C SER A 74 -2.40 -21.27 -16.62
N GLY A 75 -2.86 -22.25 -15.84
CA GLY A 75 -3.98 -23.13 -16.17
C GLY A 75 -5.21 -23.02 -15.25
N ARG A 76 -5.16 -22.26 -14.15
CA ARG A 76 -6.33 -22.05 -13.28
C ARG A 76 -6.86 -20.64 -13.49
N GLN A 77 -7.99 -20.52 -14.17
CA GLN A 77 -8.74 -19.26 -14.17
C GLN A 77 -8.96 -18.84 -12.72
N ALA A 78 -8.45 -17.67 -12.34
CA ALA A 78 -8.76 -17.07 -11.05
C ALA A 78 -10.25 -16.66 -11.08
N THR A 79 -11.13 -17.59 -10.74
CA THR A 79 -12.59 -17.47 -10.89
C THR A 79 -13.22 -16.47 -9.92
N HIS A 80 -12.45 -15.91 -8.97
CA HIS A 80 -12.91 -14.93 -7.99
C HIS A 80 -11.96 -13.73 -7.94
N GLN A 81 -11.87 -12.97 -9.03
CA GLN A 81 -11.21 -11.67 -8.98
C GLN A 81 -12.09 -10.73 -8.16
N TRP A 82 -11.58 -10.26 -7.02
CA TRP A 82 -12.24 -9.24 -6.22
C TRP A 82 -12.63 -8.04 -7.12
N PRO A 83 -13.91 -7.60 -7.17
CA PRO A 83 -14.35 -6.59 -8.14
C PRO A 83 -13.54 -5.29 -8.10
N LEU A 84 -13.09 -4.89 -6.91
CA LEU A 84 -12.30 -3.68 -6.68
C LEU A 84 -10.81 -3.86 -7.01
N PHE A 85 -10.36 -5.08 -7.31
CA PHE A 85 -8.97 -5.34 -7.68
C PHE A 85 -8.57 -4.52 -8.90
N LYS A 86 -9.45 -4.41 -9.90
CA LYS A 86 -9.20 -3.62 -11.11
C LYS A 86 -9.03 -2.14 -10.80
N ALA A 87 -9.90 -1.60 -9.95
CA ALA A 87 -9.85 -0.20 -9.52
C ALA A 87 -8.60 0.11 -8.69
N MET A 88 -8.01 -0.88 -8.01
CA MET A 88 -6.79 -0.69 -7.22
C MET A 88 -5.48 -0.98 -7.97
N GLN A 89 -5.52 -1.27 -9.29
CA GLN A 89 -4.32 -1.59 -10.06
C GLN A 89 -3.31 -0.43 -10.15
N PHE A 90 -3.74 0.82 -9.98
CA PHE A 90 -2.84 1.97 -9.92
C PHE A 90 -1.81 1.88 -8.76
N LEU A 91 -2.05 1.00 -7.78
CA LEU A 91 -1.12 0.74 -6.67
C LEU A 91 0.04 -0.21 -7.03
N ILE A 92 -0.05 -0.96 -8.15
CA ILE A 92 0.97 -1.91 -8.61
C ILE A 92 2.36 -1.26 -8.76
N PRO A 93 2.51 -0.09 -9.42
CA PRO A 93 3.81 0.59 -9.54
C PRO A 93 4.38 1.07 -8.19
N PHE A 94 3.56 1.14 -7.15
CA PHE A 94 3.95 1.62 -5.81
C PHE A 94 3.82 0.53 -4.74
N PRO A 95 4.58 -0.59 -4.86
CA PRO A 95 4.48 -1.68 -3.91
C PRO A 95 4.91 -1.23 -2.52
N ARG A 96 4.12 -1.61 -1.49
CA ARG A 96 4.60 -1.51 -0.12
C ARG A 96 5.81 -2.42 0.02
N LYS A 97 6.99 -1.86 0.31
CA LYS A 97 8.08 -2.62 0.94
C LYS A 97 7.52 -3.18 2.25
N THR A 98 7.09 -4.44 2.23
CA THR A 98 6.80 -5.20 3.45
C THR A 98 8.07 -5.12 4.28
N LYS A 99 7.97 -4.74 5.56
CA LYS A 99 9.05 -4.97 6.51
C LYS A 99 9.21 -6.49 6.60
N ARG A 100 10.03 -7.08 5.73
CA ARG A 100 10.52 -8.44 5.95
C ARG A 100 11.37 -8.34 7.19
N ASN A 101 11.10 -9.16 8.19
CA ASN A 101 12.05 -9.40 9.28
C ASN A 101 13.23 -10.16 8.65
N VAL A 102 14.16 -9.45 8.01
CA VAL A 102 15.41 -10.03 7.52
C VAL A 102 16.41 -9.84 8.63
N GLN A 103 16.70 -10.91 9.37
CA GLN A 103 17.97 -11.01 10.08
C GLN A 103 19.06 -10.93 9.00
N GLU A 104 19.68 -9.77 8.93
CA GLU A 104 20.68 -9.40 7.93
C GLU A 104 21.99 -10.14 8.23
N LEU A 105 22.13 -11.35 7.69
CA LEU A 105 23.44 -12.01 7.58
C LEU A 105 24.26 -11.26 6.53
N LYS A 106 25.00 -10.23 6.97
CA LYS A 106 26.12 -9.70 6.17
C LYS A 106 27.28 -10.66 6.28
N SER A 107 27.54 -11.38 5.20
CA SER A 107 28.84 -12.01 4.93
C SER A 107 29.39 -11.32 3.69
N THR A 108 30.53 -10.63 3.82
CA THR A 108 31.63 -10.56 2.82
C THR A 108 32.84 -9.89 3.50
N GLN A 109 34.02 -10.44 3.19
CA GLN A 109 35.28 -10.44 3.94
C GLN A 109 36.21 -9.23 3.68
N MET A 110 37.13 -9.03 4.66
CA MET A 110 38.53 -8.53 4.72
C MET A 110 39.24 -8.01 3.44
N PRO A 111 40.16 -7.01 3.50
CA PRO A 111 41.47 -7.03 4.22
C PRO A 111 41.76 -5.69 4.98
N THR A 112 42.79 -5.45 5.81
CA THR A 112 44.24 -5.69 5.68
C THR A 112 44.93 -5.43 7.05
N GLU A 113 45.88 -6.29 7.37
CA GLU A 113 47.10 -6.16 8.20
C GLU A 113 47.53 -4.75 8.71
N ALA A 114 47.81 -4.64 10.03
CA ALA A 114 49.14 -4.35 10.62
C ALA A 114 49.14 -3.46 11.89
N HIS A 115 49.99 -3.84 12.86
CA HIS A 115 50.58 -3.06 13.98
C HIS A 115 49.66 -2.74 15.20
N LYS A 116 50.04 -2.87 16.47
CA LYS A 116 51.33 -3.05 17.19
C LYS A 116 51.00 -3.30 18.69
N VAL A 117 51.65 -4.26 19.36
CA VAL A 117 52.49 -4.16 20.59
C VAL A 117 52.76 -5.54 21.19
#